data_AF-A0A2G9GZF0-F1
#
_entry.id   AF-A0A2G9GZF0-F1
#
_cell.length_a   1.000
_cell.length_b   1.000
_cell.length_c   1.000
_cell.angle_alpha   90.00
_cell.angle_beta   90.00
_cell.angle_gamma   90.00
#
_symmetry.space_group_name_H-M   'P 1'
#
loop_
_entity.id
_entity.type
_entity.pdbx_description
1 polymer ?
#
loop_
_entity_poly.entity_id
_entity_poly.type
_entity_poly.pdbx_seq_one_letter_code
_entity_poly.pdbx_strand_id
1 'polypeptide(L)'
;MNGMRDELKKFKDHVDMVSATLICHYQQFYVCLLRLHFKFNDLDGASALLLDLYRSPESTIQRDPREQQKSCTVSIGSENIKMGSRLQFLPKKLQRDSVYKTDSKNELLLYKNGKLVLSNKGMAKLIIGFKKSGRINELSKLLITIQNMLILSENSSSCSDVIDACIYLGWLETAHDILEDLELEKYCIREGSYVSLLNAYHNTKMLREAEGLLRQIKRAGLAINLSDGKSFRSFEDRRALDLANSIIQNMREEDKEVPFQVLECNSSIYFFTKAKMIEDAIQTYRKMQKMRLQPNALTFFHLICGYSSLGMYREITILWGDIKRSMENQDTVYDRDLYELLLLCFIHGGYFERVMEIIGLMMENHMFLDKWRYKIEFLKFHRDLYRNLTLSDAKDETQSRRIEYVKAFRKLVGIG
;
A
#
# COMPACT_ATOMS: atom_id res chain seq x y z
N MET A 1 13.61 9.59 -5.83
CA MET A 1 12.96 8.33 -6.28
C MET A 1 11.51 8.57 -6.63
N ASN A 2 11.30 9.35 -7.68
CA ASN A 2 10.01 9.45 -8.36
C ASN A 2 10.02 8.62 -9.65
N GLY A 3 11.15 7.98 -10.02
CA GLY A 3 11.34 7.30 -11.29
C GLY A 3 10.19 6.36 -11.67
N MET A 4 9.80 5.42 -10.81
CA MET A 4 8.70 4.49 -11.13
C MET A 4 7.32 5.17 -11.20
N ARG A 5 7.07 6.22 -10.40
CA ARG A 5 5.80 6.98 -10.41
C ARG A 5 5.72 7.88 -11.64
N ASP A 6 6.81 8.57 -11.96
CA ASP A 6 6.93 9.43 -13.12
C ASP A 6 6.94 8.60 -14.41
N GLU A 7 7.56 7.42 -14.40
CA GLU A 7 7.47 6.46 -15.50
C GLU A 7 6.02 5.98 -15.67
N LEU A 8 5.34 5.52 -14.60
CA LEU A 8 3.93 5.12 -14.71
C LEU A 8 3.01 6.25 -15.17
N LYS A 9 3.26 7.50 -14.71
CA LYS A 9 2.55 8.68 -15.20
C LYS A 9 2.82 8.94 -16.69
N LYS A 10 4.07 8.85 -17.15
CA LYS A 10 4.44 8.92 -18.57
C LYS A 10 3.76 7.80 -19.40
N PHE A 11 3.60 6.61 -18.83
CA PHE A 11 2.88 5.50 -19.46
C PHE A 11 1.38 5.79 -19.61
N LYS A 12 0.75 6.53 -18.68
CA LYS A 12 -0.67 6.90 -18.75
C LYS A 12 -0.98 7.61 -20.05
N ASP A 13 -0.19 8.62 -20.44
CA ASP A 13 -0.41 9.37 -21.67
C ASP A 13 -0.44 8.47 -22.91
N HIS A 14 0.36 7.41 -22.93
CA HIS A 14 0.39 6.44 -24.03
C HIS A 14 -0.77 5.45 -24.02
N VAL A 15 -1.31 5.14 -22.83
CA VAL A 15 -2.48 4.27 -22.64
C VAL A 15 -3.77 5.03 -22.96
N ASP A 16 -3.86 6.30 -22.57
CA ASP A 16 -5.00 7.17 -22.86
C ASP A 16 -5.18 7.44 -24.37
N MET A 17 -4.10 7.32 -25.16
CA MET A 17 -4.16 7.37 -26.64
C MET A 17 -4.80 6.12 -27.28
N VAL A 18 -5.02 5.06 -26.52
CA VAL A 18 -5.64 3.82 -27.02
C VAL A 18 -7.16 3.95 -26.99
N SER A 19 -7.84 3.40 -28.00
CA SER A 19 -9.31 3.46 -28.15
C SER A 19 -10.06 3.13 -26.86
N ALA A 20 -11.09 3.91 -26.54
CA ALA A 20 -11.97 3.72 -25.37
C ALA A 20 -12.59 2.30 -25.31
N THR A 21 -12.74 1.63 -26.45
CA THR A 21 -13.21 0.24 -26.53
C THR A 21 -12.25 -0.78 -25.91
N LEU A 22 -10.99 -0.42 -25.68
CA LEU A 22 -9.97 -1.28 -25.05
C LEU A 22 -9.75 -0.94 -23.57
N ILE A 23 -10.49 0.01 -22.99
CA ILE A 23 -10.25 0.49 -21.62
C ILE A 23 -10.38 -0.62 -20.56
N CYS A 24 -11.24 -1.62 -20.81
CA CYS A 24 -11.37 -2.80 -19.95
C CYS A 24 -10.08 -3.62 -19.88
N HIS A 25 -9.30 -3.67 -20.96
CA HIS A 25 -8.00 -4.37 -20.98
C HIS A 25 -6.92 -3.63 -20.21
N TYR A 26 -7.11 -2.34 -19.94
CA TYR A 26 -6.21 -1.50 -19.15
C TYR A 26 -6.71 -1.25 -17.73
N GLN A 27 -7.81 -1.89 -17.30
CA GLN A 27 -8.35 -1.76 -15.94
C GLN A 27 -7.26 -1.99 -14.87
N GLN A 28 -6.43 -3.02 -15.04
CA GLN A 28 -5.37 -3.33 -14.07
C GLN A 28 -4.29 -2.25 -14.02
N PHE A 29 -3.98 -1.60 -15.16
CA PHE A 29 -3.05 -0.47 -15.18
C PHE A 29 -3.59 0.69 -14.35
N TYR A 30 -4.84 1.09 -14.56
CA TYR A 30 -5.48 2.16 -13.78
C TYR A 30 -5.66 1.80 -12.32
N VAL A 31 -5.97 0.53 -11.98
CA VAL A 31 -6.00 0.05 -10.59
C VAL A 31 -4.62 0.18 -9.95
N CYS A 32 -3.54 -0.19 -10.65
CA CYS A 32 -2.17 -0.04 -10.15
C CYS A 32 -1.78 1.43 -9.98
N LEU A 33 -2.17 2.30 -10.93
CA LEU A 33 -1.90 3.73 -10.86
C LEU A 33 -2.67 4.38 -9.71
N LEU A 34 -3.95 4.04 -9.53
CA LEU A 34 -4.77 4.54 -8.42
C LEU A 34 -4.25 4.02 -7.07
N ARG A 35 -3.86 2.74 -6.98
CA ARG A 35 -3.16 2.19 -5.81
C ARG A 35 -1.89 2.97 -5.49
N LEU A 36 -1.14 3.37 -6.52
CA LEU A 36 0.06 4.19 -6.36
C LEU A 36 -0.29 5.57 -5.80
N HIS A 37 -1.31 6.26 -6.34
CA HIS A 37 -1.72 7.56 -5.79
C HIS A 37 -2.11 7.46 -4.31
N PHE A 38 -2.92 6.48 -3.93
CA PHE A 38 -3.28 6.26 -2.53
C PHE A 38 -2.06 5.92 -1.67
N LYS A 39 -1.15 5.06 -2.14
CA LYS A 39 0.08 4.68 -1.43
C LYS A 39 0.98 5.88 -1.13
N PHE A 40 0.95 6.90 -1.99
CA PHE A 40 1.74 8.13 -1.86
C PHE A 40 0.94 9.29 -1.24
N ASN A 41 -0.29 9.03 -0.77
CA ASN A 41 -1.24 10.05 -0.31
C ASN A 41 -1.41 11.22 -1.31
N ASP A 42 -1.26 10.93 -2.59
CA ASP A 42 -1.41 11.89 -3.69
C ASP A 42 -2.89 11.98 -4.08
N LEU A 43 -3.68 12.61 -3.20
CA LEU A 43 -5.13 12.74 -3.37
C LEU A 43 -5.48 13.57 -4.60
N ASP A 44 -4.68 14.56 -4.94
CA ASP A 44 -4.85 15.39 -6.14
C ASP A 44 -4.65 14.55 -7.41
N GLY A 45 -3.59 13.75 -7.47
CA GLY A 45 -3.36 12.81 -8.57
C GLY A 45 -4.43 11.73 -8.66
N ALA A 46 -4.90 11.18 -7.53
CA ALA A 46 -6.01 10.24 -7.50
C ALA A 46 -7.30 10.87 -8.05
N SER A 47 -7.61 12.09 -7.61
CA SER A 47 -8.81 12.84 -8.02
C SER A 47 -8.78 13.16 -9.51
N ALA A 48 -7.65 13.67 -10.01
CA ALA A 48 -7.46 13.94 -11.43
C ALA A 48 -7.61 12.66 -12.27
N LEU A 49 -6.98 11.56 -11.85
CA LEU A 49 -7.10 10.27 -12.52
C LEU A 49 -8.55 9.79 -12.58
N LEU A 50 -9.29 9.92 -11.47
CA LEU A 50 -10.70 9.54 -11.43
C LEU A 50 -11.52 10.41 -12.38
N LEU A 51 -11.36 11.72 -12.33
CA LEU A 51 -12.07 12.64 -13.22
C LEU A 51 -11.80 12.33 -14.71
N ASP A 52 -10.56 11.99 -15.06
CA ASP A 52 -10.22 11.54 -16.42
C ASP A 52 -10.98 10.25 -16.80
N LEU A 53 -11.01 9.26 -15.90
CA LEU A 53 -11.71 7.99 -16.12
C LEU A 53 -13.23 8.19 -16.27
N TYR A 54 -13.83 9.09 -15.49
CA TYR A 54 -15.26 9.39 -15.55
C TYR A 54 -15.64 10.28 -16.76
N ARG A 55 -14.71 11.12 -17.27
CA ARG A 55 -14.93 11.96 -18.47
C ARG A 55 -14.94 11.18 -19.78
N SER A 56 -14.35 9.99 -19.84
CA SER A 56 -14.27 9.21 -21.08
C SER A 56 -15.67 9.00 -21.67
N PRO A 57 -15.93 9.43 -22.92
CA PRO A 57 -17.27 9.39 -23.50
C PRO A 57 -17.81 7.95 -23.54
N GLU A 58 -19.11 7.82 -23.27
CA GLU A 58 -19.86 6.60 -23.57
C GLU A 58 -19.62 6.22 -25.03
N SER A 59 -19.36 4.94 -25.27
CA SER A 59 -19.13 4.41 -26.60
C SER A 59 -20.44 4.43 -27.41
N THR A 60 -20.87 5.58 -27.89
CA THR A 60 -21.90 5.72 -28.92
C THR A 60 -21.23 5.86 -30.28
N ILE A 61 -21.03 4.70 -30.91
CA ILE A 61 -21.18 4.38 -32.35
C ILE A 61 -20.49 5.30 -33.39
N GLN A 62 -19.67 4.63 -34.22
CA GLN A 62 -19.16 4.98 -35.56
C GLN A 62 -18.20 6.16 -35.70
N ARG A 63 -16.90 5.86 -35.64
CA ARG A 63 -15.88 6.61 -36.39
C ARG A 63 -15.05 5.67 -37.26
N ASP A 64 -14.63 6.23 -38.39
CA ASP A 64 -14.09 5.60 -39.60
C ASP A 64 -13.01 4.52 -39.32
N PRO A 65 -13.09 3.31 -39.90
CA PRO A 65 -12.10 2.24 -39.73
C PRO A 65 -10.65 2.63 -40.09
N ARG A 66 -10.45 3.76 -40.78
CA ARG A 66 -9.14 4.23 -41.26
C ARG A 66 -8.34 5.06 -40.26
N GLU A 67 -8.96 5.58 -39.19
CA GLU A 67 -8.22 6.24 -38.09
C GLU A 67 -7.68 5.26 -37.06
N GLN A 68 -7.91 3.96 -37.27
CA GLN A 68 -7.35 2.93 -36.42
C GLN A 68 -5.81 2.94 -36.45
N GLN A 69 -5.25 3.01 -35.24
CA GLN A 69 -4.00 2.35 -34.86
C GLN A 69 -2.70 3.01 -35.35
N LYS A 70 -2.25 4.02 -34.62
CA LYS A 70 -0.80 4.25 -34.49
C LYS A 70 -0.26 3.35 -33.38
N SER A 71 0.81 2.61 -33.66
CA SER A 71 1.53 1.86 -32.64
C SER A 71 2.19 2.85 -31.67
N CYS A 72 1.94 2.71 -30.38
CA CYS A 72 2.64 3.52 -29.38
C CYS A 72 3.92 2.79 -28.97
N THR A 73 5.02 3.53 -28.88
CA THR A 73 6.33 2.97 -28.52
C THR A 73 6.79 3.68 -27.27
N VAL A 74 6.97 2.94 -26.17
CA VAL A 74 7.40 3.49 -24.89
C VAL A 74 8.80 3.00 -24.58
N SER A 75 9.72 3.92 -24.31
CA SER A 75 11.06 3.62 -23.82
C SER A 75 10.98 3.13 -22.37
N ILE A 76 11.57 1.97 -22.11
CA ILE A 76 11.70 1.38 -20.77
C ILE A 76 13.08 1.72 -20.22
N GLY A 77 13.11 2.40 -19.07
CA GLY A 77 14.33 2.72 -18.33
C GLY A 77 14.63 4.21 -18.23
N SER A 78 15.65 4.52 -17.42
CA SER A 78 16.15 5.87 -17.17
C SER A 78 16.66 6.55 -18.45
N GLU A 79 16.40 7.85 -18.59
CA GLU A 79 16.89 8.72 -19.68
C GLU A 79 18.43 8.71 -19.81
N ASN A 80 19.14 8.19 -18.80
CA ASN A 80 20.61 8.10 -18.77
C ASN A 80 21.19 6.82 -19.39
N ILE A 81 20.37 5.92 -19.95
CA ILE A 81 20.85 4.66 -20.54
C ILE A 81 21.01 4.80 -22.06
N LYS A 82 22.24 4.62 -22.57
CA LYS A 82 22.61 4.80 -23.99
C LYS A 82 21.90 3.85 -24.98
N MET A 83 21.33 2.74 -24.52
CA MET A 83 20.51 1.80 -25.30
C MET A 83 19.29 1.37 -24.47
N GLY A 84 18.24 2.20 -24.48
CA GLY A 84 16.97 1.86 -23.85
C GLY A 84 16.15 0.87 -24.69
N SER A 85 15.60 -0.16 -24.06
CA SER A 85 14.63 -1.07 -24.68
C SER A 85 13.32 -0.31 -24.97
N ARG A 86 12.72 -0.50 -26.14
CA ARG A 86 11.48 0.15 -26.56
C ARG A 86 10.34 -0.87 -26.62
N LEU A 87 9.29 -0.65 -25.84
CA LEU A 87 8.09 -1.46 -25.79
C LEU A 87 7.10 -0.91 -26.81
N GLN A 88 6.82 -1.66 -27.88
CA GLN A 88 5.88 -1.26 -28.92
C GLN A 88 4.53 -1.92 -28.70
N PHE A 89 3.50 -1.14 -28.43
CA PHE A 89 2.13 -1.60 -28.34
C PHE A 89 1.51 -1.62 -29.73
N LEU A 90 1.02 -2.80 -30.13
CA LEU A 90 0.36 -3.04 -31.40
C LEU A 90 -1.09 -3.43 -31.11
N PRO A 91 -2.05 -2.47 -31.10
CA PRO A 91 -3.44 -2.76 -30.76
C PRO A 91 -4.08 -3.82 -31.67
N LYS A 92 -3.58 -3.99 -32.90
CA LYS A 92 -3.98 -5.02 -33.86
C LYS A 92 -3.73 -6.47 -33.38
N LYS A 93 -2.84 -6.69 -32.41
CA LYS A 93 -2.41 -8.03 -31.94
C LYS A 93 -3.01 -8.44 -30.59
N LEU A 94 -3.74 -7.55 -29.92
CA LEU A 94 -4.54 -7.89 -28.74
C LEU A 94 -5.74 -8.74 -29.22
N GLN A 95 -5.53 -10.05 -29.36
CA GLN A 95 -6.61 -10.99 -29.58
C GLN A 95 -7.58 -10.95 -28.39
N ARG A 96 -8.87 -11.16 -28.67
CA ARG A 96 -9.98 -11.04 -27.72
C ARG A 96 -9.88 -11.91 -26.45
N ASP A 97 -8.92 -12.84 -26.37
CA ASP A 97 -9.01 -13.99 -25.47
C ASP A 97 -7.80 -14.23 -24.55
N SER A 98 -7.01 -13.22 -24.19
CA SER A 98 -5.98 -13.40 -23.15
C SER A 98 -6.10 -12.40 -22.00
N VAL A 99 -7.24 -12.43 -21.31
CA VAL A 99 -7.31 -11.91 -19.94
C VAL A 99 -6.88 -13.04 -19.02
N TYR A 100 -5.67 -12.98 -18.48
CA TYR A 100 -5.35 -13.75 -17.30
C TYR A 100 -6.38 -13.37 -16.23
N LYS A 101 -7.27 -14.30 -15.86
CA LYS A 101 -8.11 -14.16 -14.67
C LYS A 101 -7.16 -14.08 -13.47
N THR A 102 -6.80 -12.86 -13.11
CA THR A 102 -6.20 -12.59 -11.80
C THR A 102 -7.34 -12.63 -10.78
N ASP A 103 -7.10 -13.23 -9.62
CA ASP A 103 -8.09 -13.41 -8.56
C ASP A 103 -8.73 -12.05 -8.17
N SER A 104 -9.86 -11.72 -8.79
CA SER A 104 -10.51 -10.41 -8.76
C SER A 104 -11.40 -10.25 -7.54
N LYS A 105 -10.89 -10.52 -6.33
CA LYS A 105 -11.69 -10.38 -5.11
C LYS A 105 -11.64 -8.99 -4.47
N ASN A 106 -10.72 -8.10 -4.86
CA ASN A 106 -10.49 -6.80 -4.19
C ASN A 106 -9.95 -5.68 -5.12
N GLU A 107 -10.68 -5.35 -6.18
CA GLU A 107 -10.28 -4.28 -7.12
C GLU A 107 -10.79 -2.90 -6.68
N LEU A 108 -9.97 -1.86 -6.84
CA LEU A 108 -10.33 -0.47 -6.52
C LEU A 108 -11.29 0.14 -7.57
N LEU A 109 -11.25 -0.36 -8.80
CA LEU A 109 -12.07 0.06 -9.93
C LEU A 109 -12.83 -1.16 -10.45
N LEU A 110 -14.06 -0.94 -10.89
CA LEU A 110 -14.96 -1.91 -11.50
C LEU A 110 -15.30 -1.42 -12.92
N TYR A 111 -15.27 -2.33 -13.88
CA TYR A 111 -15.79 -2.04 -15.22
C TYR A 111 -17.30 -2.27 -15.26
N LYS A 112 -18.08 -1.19 -15.44
CA LYS A 112 -19.54 -1.23 -15.56
C LYS A 112 -20.00 -0.30 -16.68
N ASN A 113 -20.94 -0.75 -17.51
CA ASN A 113 -21.55 0.03 -18.60
C ASN A 113 -20.56 0.73 -19.54
N GLY A 114 -19.42 0.09 -19.86
CA GLY A 114 -18.41 0.68 -20.74
C GLY A 114 -17.43 1.65 -20.06
N LYS A 115 -17.58 1.89 -18.75
CA LYS A 115 -16.76 2.84 -17.97
C LYS A 115 -16.10 2.15 -16.77
N LEU A 116 -14.99 2.72 -16.31
CA LEU A 116 -14.34 2.33 -15.06
C LEU A 116 -14.89 3.20 -13.93
N VAL A 117 -15.51 2.57 -12.94
CA VAL A 117 -16.16 3.21 -11.78
C VAL A 117 -15.49 2.71 -10.51
N LEU A 118 -15.38 3.54 -9.48
CA LEU A 118 -14.87 3.12 -8.18
C LEU A 118 -15.70 1.97 -7.57
N SER A 119 -15.00 1.01 -6.97
CA SER A 119 -15.63 0.04 -6.07
C SER A 119 -15.86 0.67 -4.69
N ASN A 120 -16.66 0.02 -3.82
CA ASN A 120 -16.80 0.45 -2.43
C ASN A 120 -15.43 0.52 -1.71
N LYS A 121 -14.49 -0.37 -2.06
CA LYS A 121 -13.12 -0.35 -1.55
C LYS A 121 -12.33 0.87 -2.03
N GLY A 122 -12.49 1.24 -3.31
CA GLY A 122 -11.89 2.45 -3.87
C GLY A 122 -12.47 3.73 -3.24
N MET A 123 -13.80 3.81 -3.13
CA MET A 123 -14.50 4.92 -2.46
C MET A 123 -14.08 5.05 -1.00
N ALA A 124 -13.97 3.93 -0.29
CA ALA A 124 -13.53 3.91 1.10
C ALA A 124 -12.12 4.53 1.26
N LYS A 125 -11.14 4.10 0.45
CA LYS A 125 -9.78 4.68 0.49
C LYS A 125 -9.77 6.19 0.21
N LEU A 126 -10.60 6.64 -0.73
CA LEU A 126 -10.74 8.06 -1.05
C LEU A 126 -11.27 8.86 0.15
N ILE A 127 -12.38 8.42 0.75
CA ILE A 127 -13.00 9.07 1.91
C ILE A 127 -12.03 9.12 3.09
N ILE A 128 -11.35 8.00 3.39
CA ILE A 128 -10.39 7.93 4.49
C ILE A 128 -9.22 8.91 4.25
N GLY A 129 -8.68 8.96 3.04
CA GLY A 129 -7.57 9.85 2.69
C GLY A 129 -7.92 11.34 2.82
N PHE A 130 -9.05 11.76 2.27
CA PHE A 130 -9.53 13.14 2.39
C PHE A 130 -9.88 13.52 3.84
N LYS A 131 -10.47 12.59 4.59
CA LYS A 131 -10.75 12.81 6.02
C LYS A 131 -9.48 12.98 6.84
N LYS A 132 -8.48 12.11 6.66
CA LYS A 132 -7.19 12.20 7.37
C LYS A 132 -6.43 13.49 7.04
N SER A 133 -6.56 14.00 5.82
CA SER A 133 -5.94 15.26 5.41
C SER A 133 -6.75 16.50 5.79
N GLY A 134 -7.96 16.35 6.34
CA GLY A 134 -8.85 17.46 6.69
C GLY A 134 -9.45 18.20 5.48
N ARG A 135 -9.35 17.63 4.27
CA ARG A 135 -9.74 18.26 3.00
C ARG A 135 -11.17 17.87 2.59
N ILE A 136 -12.14 17.98 3.51
CA ILE A 136 -13.53 17.51 3.27
C ILE A 136 -14.21 18.30 2.13
N ASN A 137 -14.01 19.61 2.05
CA ASN A 137 -14.59 20.43 0.98
C ASN A 137 -14.20 19.96 -0.43
N GLU A 138 -12.96 19.50 -0.59
CA GLU A 138 -12.46 18.99 -1.87
C GLU A 138 -13.04 17.61 -2.19
N LEU A 139 -13.23 16.77 -1.17
CA LEU A 139 -13.97 15.52 -1.30
C LEU A 139 -15.41 15.80 -1.76
N SER A 140 -16.10 16.76 -1.14
CA SER A 140 -17.47 17.15 -1.54
C SER A 140 -17.53 17.58 -3.00
N LYS A 141 -16.62 18.46 -3.45
CA LYS A 141 -16.52 18.90 -4.85
C LYS A 141 -16.27 17.74 -5.81
N LEU A 142 -15.36 16.83 -5.45
CA LEU A 142 -15.06 15.65 -6.26
C LEU A 142 -16.28 14.73 -6.38
N LEU A 143 -16.99 14.49 -5.27
CA LEU A 143 -18.21 13.68 -5.26
C LEU A 143 -19.30 14.30 -6.14
N ILE A 144 -19.53 15.62 -6.06
CA ILE A 144 -20.45 16.34 -6.94
C ILE A 144 -20.05 16.16 -8.40
N THR A 145 -18.77 16.35 -8.70
CA THR A 145 -18.28 16.30 -10.09
C THR A 145 -18.43 14.89 -10.67
N ILE A 146 -18.06 13.86 -9.91
CA ILE A 146 -18.24 12.46 -10.29
C ILE A 146 -19.73 12.15 -10.47
N GLN A 147 -20.57 12.58 -9.54
CA GLN A 147 -22.01 12.36 -9.59
C GLN A 147 -22.65 13.03 -10.82
N ASN A 148 -22.31 14.28 -11.12
CA ASN A 148 -22.80 14.98 -12.32
C ASN A 148 -22.40 14.26 -13.62
N MET A 149 -21.22 13.65 -13.67
CA MET A 149 -20.80 12.81 -14.81
C MET A 149 -21.53 11.47 -14.87
N LEU A 150 -21.97 10.95 -13.73
CA LEU A 150 -22.69 9.67 -13.59
C LEU A 150 -24.20 9.79 -13.74
N ILE A 151 -24.82 10.97 -13.60
CA ILE A 151 -26.27 11.18 -13.81
C ILE A 151 -26.69 10.83 -15.25
N LEU A 152 -25.76 10.78 -16.20
CA LEU A 152 -25.99 10.28 -17.57
C LEU A 152 -26.06 8.74 -17.66
N SER A 153 -25.66 8.02 -16.61
CA SER A 153 -25.56 6.56 -16.53
C SER A 153 -26.23 6.08 -15.23
N GLU A 154 -27.49 5.67 -15.31
CA GLU A 154 -28.27 5.17 -14.16
C GLU A 154 -27.49 4.14 -13.32
N ASN A 155 -27.47 4.37 -11.99
CA ASN A 155 -27.03 3.45 -10.92
C ASN A 155 -25.53 3.39 -10.54
N SER A 156 -24.93 4.51 -10.13
CA SER A 156 -23.66 4.44 -9.36
C SER A 156 -23.59 5.44 -8.20
N SER A 157 -23.00 4.96 -7.09
CA SER A 157 -22.84 5.49 -5.73
C SER A 157 -23.28 6.94 -5.49
N SER A 158 -24.40 7.11 -4.77
CA SER A 158 -24.94 8.43 -4.48
C SER A 158 -24.12 9.14 -3.39
N CYS A 159 -24.00 10.47 -3.45
CA CYS A 159 -23.43 11.27 -2.36
C CYS A 159 -24.14 10.98 -1.01
N SER A 160 -25.43 10.63 -1.06
CA SER A 160 -26.21 10.14 0.08
C SER A 160 -25.61 8.88 0.70
N ASP A 161 -25.09 7.93 -0.10
CA ASP A 161 -24.49 6.69 0.40
C ASP A 161 -23.21 6.98 1.21
N VAL A 162 -22.46 8.03 0.82
CA VAL A 162 -21.26 8.51 1.53
C VAL A 162 -21.64 9.19 2.85
N ILE A 163 -22.66 10.06 2.84
CA ILE A 163 -23.19 10.72 4.03
C ILE A 163 -23.69 9.67 5.02
N ASP A 164 -24.52 8.75 4.55
CA ASP A 164 -25.09 7.66 5.32
C ASP A 164 -23.96 6.79 5.91
N ALA A 165 -22.94 6.41 5.12
CA ALA A 165 -21.79 5.67 5.64
C ALA A 165 -21.02 6.46 6.72
N CYS A 166 -20.84 7.77 6.57
CA CYS A 166 -20.21 8.61 7.60
C CYS A 166 -21.03 8.64 8.89
N ILE A 167 -22.36 8.74 8.79
CA ILE A 167 -23.27 8.70 9.94
C ILE A 167 -23.16 7.36 10.67
N TYR A 168 -23.15 6.24 9.94
CA TYR A 168 -23.00 4.90 10.51
C TYR A 168 -21.70 4.75 11.31
N LEU A 169 -20.61 5.37 10.84
CA LEU A 169 -19.30 5.36 11.50
C LEU A 169 -19.19 6.37 12.66
N GLY A 170 -20.25 7.14 12.93
CA GLY A 170 -20.26 8.19 13.95
C GLY A 170 -19.50 9.46 13.55
N TRP A 171 -19.17 9.63 12.26
CA TRP A 171 -18.48 10.81 11.74
C TRP A 171 -19.46 11.93 11.41
N LEU A 172 -20.20 12.37 12.43
CA LEU A 172 -21.35 13.25 12.25
C LEU A 172 -20.97 14.64 11.72
N GLU A 173 -19.83 15.19 12.15
CA GLU A 173 -19.30 16.47 11.64
C GLU A 173 -18.98 16.34 10.15
N THR A 174 -18.20 15.33 9.75
CA THR A 174 -17.87 15.08 8.34
C THR A 174 -19.12 14.85 7.47
N ALA A 175 -20.12 14.15 8.00
CA ALA A 175 -21.39 13.94 7.30
C ALA A 175 -22.15 15.26 7.08
N HIS A 176 -22.14 16.15 8.07
CA HIS A 176 -22.77 17.47 7.98
C HIS A 176 -22.01 18.41 7.04
N ASP A 177 -20.68 18.45 7.10
CA ASP A 177 -19.85 19.26 6.21
C ASP A 177 -20.10 18.90 4.73
N ILE A 178 -20.13 17.60 4.42
CA ILE A 178 -20.43 17.13 3.06
C ILE A 178 -21.86 17.52 2.65
N LEU A 179 -22.82 17.40 3.56
CA LEU A 179 -24.21 17.77 3.30
C LEU A 179 -24.34 19.28 3.01
N GLU A 180 -23.69 20.14 3.79
CA GLU A 180 -23.71 21.59 3.61
C GLU A 180 -23.03 22.00 2.29
N ASP A 181 -21.87 21.43 1.97
CA ASP A 181 -21.19 21.67 0.70
C ASP A 181 -22.07 21.28 -0.52
N LEU A 182 -22.81 20.17 -0.41
CA LEU A 182 -23.74 19.71 -1.46
C LEU A 182 -24.94 20.66 -1.63
N GLU A 183 -25.48 21.19 -0.54
CA GLU A 183 -26.57 22.16 -0.58
C GLU A 183 -26.12 23.50 -1.19
N LEU A 184 -24.92 23.97 -0.86
CA LEU A 184 -24.36 25.22 -1.41
C LEU A 184 -24.26 25.16 -2.94
N GLU A 185 -23.92 23.99 -3.49
CA GLU A 185 -23.86 23.71 -4.92
C GLU A 185 -25.23 23.33 -5.52
N LYS A 186 -26.31 23.47 -4.74
CA LYS A 186 -27.73 23.17 -5.09
C LYS A 186 -27.97 21.73 -5.55
N TYR A 187 -27.19 20.79 -5.05
CA TYR A 187 -27.36 19.38 -5.37
C TYR A 187 -28.52 18.76 -4.57
N CYS A 188 -29.32 17.90 -5.20
CA CYS A 188 -30.47 17.27 -4.55
C CYS A 188 -30.04 16.08 -3.69
N ILE A 189 -30.14 16.21 -2.38
CA ILE A 189 -29.83 15.17 -1.39
C ILE A 189 -31.11 14.44 -1.00
N ARG A 190 -31.01 13.11 -0.77
CA ARG A 190 -32.14 12.29 -0.33
C ARG A 190 -32.65 12.75 1.04
N GLU A 191 -33.97 12.93 1.17
CA GLU A 191 -34.63 13.27 2.46
C GLU A 191 -34.23 12.30 3.59
N GLY A 192 -34.01 11.02 3.26
CA GLY A 192 -33.55 9.99 4.20
C GLY A 192 -32.20 10.28 4.87
N SER A 193 -31.28 11.01 4.23
CA SER A 193 -29.98 11.34 4.81
C SER A 193 -30.10 12.45 5.87
N TYR A 194 -31.01 13.43 5.68
CA TYR A 194 -31.33 14.42 6.71
C TYR A 194 -31.94 13.77 7.94
N VAL A 195 -32.90 12.86 7.74
CA VAL A 195 -33.54 12.10 8.83
C VAL A 195 -32.50 11.26 9.58
N SER A 196 -31.61 10.59 8.85
CA SER A 196 -30.55 9.76 9.44
C SER A 196 -29.56 10.59 10.26
N LEU A 197 -29.13 11.76 9.76
CA LEU A 197 -28.21 12.64 10.48
C LEU A 197 -28.86 13.25 11.73
N LEU A 198 -30.12 13.69 11.62
CA LEU A 198 -30.89 14.22 12.74
C LEU A 198 -31.08 13.18 13.86
N ASN A 199 -31.41 11.95 13.49
CA ASN A 199 -31.52 10.84 14.43
C ASN A 199 -30.18 10.52 15.10
N ALA A 200 -29.09 10.56 14.34
CA ALA A 200 -27.76 10.36 14.88
C ALA A 200 -27.40 11.43 15.92
N TYR A 201 -27.66 12.71 15.63
CA TYR A 201 -27.45 13.79 16.60
C TYR A 201 -28.29 13.65 17.88
N HIS A 202 -29.55 13.25 17.76
CA HIS A 202 -30.38 12.98 18.94
C HIS A 202 -29.84 11.80 19.77
N ASN A 203 -29.41 10.72 19.11
CA ASN A 203 -28.87 9.54 19.78
C ASN A 203 -27.51 9.81 20.45
N THR A 204 -26.69 10.71 19.91
CA THR A 204 -25.41 11.13 20.49
C THR A 204 -25.51 12.33 21.44
N LYS A 205 -26.74 12.83 21.71
CA LYS A 205 -27.03 14.00 22.56
C LYS A 205 -26.44 15.33 22.08
N MET A 206 -26.19 15.46 20.78
CA MET A 206 -25.72 16.68 20.10
C MET A 206 -26.91 17.58 19.72
N LEU A 207 -27.59 18.12 20.73
CA LEU A 207 -28.88 18.82 20.56
C LEU A 207 -28.75 20.16 19.81
N ARG A 208 -27.63 20.87 19.94
CA ARG A 208 -27.43 22.17 19.27
C ARG A 208 -27.32 22.00 17.75
N GLU A 209 -26.63 20.95 17.35
CA GLU A 209 -26.39 20.55 15.97
C GLU A 209 -27.68 20.02 15.33
N ALA A 210 -28.47 19.23 16.08
CA ALA A 210 -29.80 18.80 15.68
C ALA A 210 -30.75 19.99 15.42
N GLU A 211 -30.76 21.00 16.31
CA GLU A 211 -31.53 22.23 16.10
C GLU A 211 -31.04 23.04 14.90
N GLY A 212 -29.72 23.08 14.66
CA GLY A 212 -29.11 23.69 13.49
C GLY A 212 -29.61 23.05 12.20
N LEU A 213 -29.54 21.72 12.12
CA LEU A 213 -29.99 20.94 10.97
C LEU A 213 -31.51 21.09 10.75
N LEU A 214 -32.32 21.14 11.81
CA LEU A 214 -33.76 21.41 11.70
C LEU A 214 -34.07 22.79 11.10
N ARG A 215 -33.26 23.81 11.43
CA ARG A 215 -33.39 25.14 10.79
C ARG A 215 -33.00 25.09 9.32
N GLN A 216 -31.98 24.31 8.96
CA GLN A 216 -31.53 24.11 7.59
C GLN A 216 -32.59 23.39 6.73
N ILE A 217 -33.14 22.27 7.22
CA ILE A 217 -34.24 21.53 6.58
C ILE A 217 -35.44 22.45 6.30
N LYS A 218 -35.82 23.29 7.28
CA LYS A 218 -36.92 24.26 7.12
C LYS A 218 -36.63 25.33 6.07
N ARG A 219 -35.39 25.82 5.99
CA ARG A 219 -34.98 26.79 4.97
C ARG A 219 -34.95 26.18 3.57
N ALA A 220 -34.61 24.90 3.45
CA ALA A 220 -34.64 24.15 2.21
C ALA A 220 -36.08 23.81 1.73
N GLY A 221 -37.11 24.09 2.55
CA GLY A 221 -38.51 23.81 2.19
C GLY A 221 -38.89 22.33 2.24
N LEU A 222 -38.07 21.48 2.86
CA LEU A 222 -38.30 20.04 2.97
C LEU A 222 -39.27 19.74 4.13
N ALA A 223 -40.37 19.06 3.84
CA ALA A 223 -41.37 18.67 4.83
C ALA A 223 -41.05 17.29 5.41
N ILE A 224 -40.11 17.23 6.36
CA ILE A 224 -39.75 15.98 7.04
C ILE A 224 -40.80 15.66 8.12
N ASN A 225 -41.57 14.59 7.92
CA ASN A 225 -42.57 14.11 8.87
C ASN A 225 -41.91 13.44 10.10
N LEU A 226 -41.62 14.23 11.13
CA LEU A 226 -41.13 13.78 12.42
C LEU A 226 -42.29 13.29 13.30
N SER A 227 -42.94 12.18 12.93
CA SER A 227 -43.96 11.57 13.79
C SER A 227 -43.31 10.86 14.98
N ASP A 228 -43.74 11.28 16.17
CA ASP A 228 -43.41 10.82 17.53
C ASP A 228 -42.74 9.43 17.70
N GLY A 229 -41.58 9.45 18.35
CA GLY A 229 -41.33 8.62 19.54
C GLY A 229 -41.34 7.09 19.40
N LYS A 230 -41.24 6.53 18.19
CA LYS A 230 -41.08 5.08 17.99
C LYS A 230 -39.82 4.77 17.21
N SER A 231 -38.85 4.17 17.91
CA SER A 231 -37.68 3.41 17.43
C SER A 231 -37.69 3.08 15.92
N PHE A 232 -37.22 4.00 15.08
CA PHE A 232 -36.85 3.70 13.69
C PHE A 232 -35.52 2.96 13.70
N ARG A 233 -35.60 1.63 13.76
CA ARG A 233 -34.44 0.75 13.66
C ARG A 233 -33.92 0.72 12.23
N SER A 234 -32.59 0.68 12.18
CA SER A 234 -31.69 0.26 11.09
C SER A 234 -31.65 1.12 9.83
N PHE A 235 -30.45 1.59 9.53
CA PHE A 235 -29.91 1.74 8.17
C PHE A 235 -30.39 0.59 7.27
N GLU A 236 -31.46 0.81 6.49
CA GLU A 236 -32.02 -0.20 5.59
C GLU A 236 -31.31 -0.22 4.21
N ASP A 237 -30.48 0.78 3.92
CA ASP A 237 -29.72 0.81 2.66
C ASP A 237 -28.47 -0.08 2.75
N ARG A 238 -28.58 -1.28 2.17
CA ARG A 238 -27.48 -2.24 2.04
C ARG A 238 -26.23 -1.62 1.41
N ARG A 239 -26.37 -0.63 0.51
CA ARG A 239 -25.22 0.00 -0.17
C ARG A 239 -24.39 0.86 0.78
N ALA A 240 -25.06 1.66 1.62
CA ALA A 240 -24.39 2.48 2.62
C ALA A 240 -23.70 1.61 3.68
N LEU A 241 -24.34 0.51 4.09
CA LEU A 241 -23.75 -0.45 5.03
C LEU A 241 -22.53 -1.17 4.44
N ASP A 242 -22.60 -1.59 3.18
CA ASP A 242 -21.46 -2.22 2.48
C ASP A 242 -20.28 -1.24 2.33
N LEU A 243 -20.56 0.04 2.05
CA LEU A 243 -19.54 1.09 2.00
C LEU A 243 -18.92 1.34 3.38
N ALA A 244 -19.73 1.46 4.44
CA ALA A 244 -19.25 1.64 5.80
C ALA A 244 -18.38 0.46 6.27
N ASN A 245 -18.81 -0.77 5.98
CA ASN A 245 -18.00 -1.98 6.25
C ASN A 245 -16.68 -1.96 5.47
N SER A 246 -16.69 -1.50 4.21
CA SER A 246 -15.47 -1.32 3.43
C SER A 246 -14.55 -0.27 4.05
N ILE A 247 -15.08 0.85 4.55
CA ILE A 247 -14.29 1.86 5.27
C ILE A 247 -13.65 1.26 6.51
N ILE A 248 -14.40 0.52 7.34
CA ILE A 248 -13.86 -0.15 8.53
C ILE A 248 -12.73 -1.12 8.17
N GLN A 249 -12.90 -1.91 7.11
CA GLN A 249 -11.85 -2.83 6.65
C GLN A 249 -10.61 -2.08 6.16
N ASN A 250 -10.76 -1.02 5.36
CA ASN A 250 -9.62 -0.25 4.88
C ASN A 250 -8.90 0.48 6.02
N MET A 251 -9.62 1.00 7.02
CA MET A 251 -8.99 1.59 8.20
C MET A 251 -8.14 0.57 8.97
N ARG A 252 -8.64 -0.66 9.14
CA ARG A 252 -7.86 -1.75 9.75
C ARG A 252 -6.65 -2.20 8.91
N GLU A 253 -6.75 -2.10 7.57
CA GLU A 253 -5.64 -2.36 6.66
C GLU A 253 -4.59 -1.23 6.72
N GLU A 254 -5.03 0.03 6.83
CA GLU A 254 -4.17 1.22 6.92
C GLU A 254 -3.50 1.39 8.29
N ASP A 255 -4.11 0.92 9.38
CA ASP A 255 -3.46 0.89 10.70
C ASP A 255 -2.26 -0.08 10.72
N LYS A 256 -2.15 -0.94 9.70
CA LYS A 256 -0.96 -1.77 9.42
C LYS A 256 -0.03 -1.15 8.38
N GLU A 257 -0.39 -0.03 7.76
CA GLU A 257 0.43 0.61 6.73
C GLU A 257 1.63 1.34 7.35
N VAL A 258 2.80 0.96 6.84
CA VAL A 258 4.08 1.56 7.18
C VAL A 258 4.09 3.04 6.76
N PRO A 259 4.51 3.99 7.64
CA PRO A 259 4.52 5.41 7.30
C PRO A 259 5.22 5.69 5.97
N PHE A 260 4.67 6.61 5.19
CA PHE A 260 5.19 6.94 3.85
C PHE A 260 6.69 7.27 3.85
N GLN A 261 7.16 8.00 4.87
CA GLN A 261 8.57 8.36 5.00
C GLN A 261 9.46 7.13 5.23
N VAL A 262 8.96 6.09 5.89
CA VAL A 262 9.67 4.80 6.03
C VAL A 262 9.78 4.10 4.68
N LEU A 263 8.70 4.11 3.87
CA LEU A 263 8.73 3.56 2.52
C LEU A 263 9.73 4.31 1.63
N GLU A 264 9.78 5.65 1.72
CA GLU A 264 10.71 6.48 0.97
C GLU A 264 12.17 6.19 1.36
N CYS A 265 12.46 6.08 2.66
CA CYS A 265 13.78 5.67 3.13
C CYS A 265 14.13 4.26 2.65
N ASN A 266 13.23 3.29 2.79
CA ASN A 266 13.47 1.90 2.39
C ASN A 266 13.73 1.74 0.91
N SER A 267 12.98 2.46 0.07
CA SER A 267 13.20 2.44 -1.38
C SER A 267 14.58 3.03 -1.72
N SER A 268 15.03 4.04 -0.96
CA SER A 268 16.28 4.76 -1.24
C SER A 268 17.45 3.88 -0.88
N ILE A 269 17.36 3.25 0.30
CA ILE A 269 18.30 2.23 0.76
C ILE A 269 18.38 1.08 -0.25
N TYR A 270 17.25 0.57 -0.75
CA TYR A 270 17.24 -0.45 -1.80
C TYR A 270 17.99 0.02 -3.06
N PHE A 271 17.67 1.21 -3.57
CA PHE A 271 18.32 1.76 -4.76
C PHE A 271 19.83 1.87 -4.58
N PHE A 272 20.28 2.50 -3.49
CA PHE A 272 21.70 2.72 -3.21
C PHE A 272 22.45 1.40 -2.99
N THR A 273 21.88 0.45 -2.25
CA THR A 273 22.48 -0.88 -2.05
C THR A 273 22.61 -1.65 -3.36
N LYS A 274 21.61 -1.60 -4.25
CA LYS A 274 21.69 -2.21 -5.58
C LYS A 274 22.71 -1.52 -6.49
N ALA A 275 22.87 -0.21 -6.37
CA ALA A 275 23.89 0.57 -7.05
C ALA A 275 25.30 0.43 -6.44
N LYS A 276 25.47 -0.37 -5.37
CA LYS A 276 26.71 -0.51 -4.59
C LYS A 276 27.21 0.80 -3.96
N MET A 277 26.33 1.77 -3.78
CA MET A 277 26.59 3.06 -3.11
C MET A 277 26.25 2.94 -1.62
N ILE A 278 27.07 2.18 -0.89
CA ILE A 278 26.72 1.79 0.49
C ILE A 278 26.73 2.97 1.46
N GLU A 279 27.58 3.97 1.23
CA GLU A 279 27.67 5.19 2.04
C GLU A 279 26.35 5.98 2.02
N ASP A 280 25.74 6.14 0.84
CA ASP A 280 24.46 6.83 0.67
C ASP A 280 23.30 6.03 1.30
N ALA A 281 23.35 4.70 1.22
CA ALA A 281 22.40 3.83 1.91
C ALA A 281 22.48 4.02 3.44
N ILE A 282 23.69 4.07 3.99
CA ILE A 282 23.94 4.29 5.42
C ILE A 282 23.49 5.70 5.82
N GLN A 283 23.79 6.72 5.02
CA GLN A 283 23.35 8.09 5.29
C GLN A 283 21.82 8.18 5.33
N THR A 284 21.15 7.48 4.42
CA THR A 284 19.68 7.39 4.41
C THR A 284 19.15 6.69 5.65
N TYR A 285 19.75 5.57 6.06
CA TYR A 285 19.40 4.86 7.28
C TYR A 285 19.57 5.74 8.53
N ARG A 286 20.67 6.48 8.63
CA ARG A 286 20.90 7.44 9.74
C ARG A 286 19.89 8.59 9.72
N LYS A 287 19.51 9.08 8.54
CA LYS A 287 18.46 10.11 8.39
C LYS A 287 17.12 9.59 8.92
N MET A 288 16.77 8.34 8.58
CA MET A 288 15.57 7.67 9.08
C MET A 288 15.53 7.64 10.62
N GLN A 289 16.62 7.22 11.25
CA GLN A 289 16.74 7.21 12.72
C GLN A 289 16.62 8.62 13.34
N LYS A 290 17.27 9.63 12.74
CA LYS A 290 17.20 11.04 13.20
C LYS A 290 15.78 11.60 13.11
N MET A 291 15.01 11.18 12.11
CA MET A 291 13.61 11.55 11.94
C MET A 291 12.65 10.77 12.86
N ARG A 292 13.18 9.94 13.77
CA ARG A 292 12.41 9.02 14.64
C ARG A 292 11.50 8.07 13.84
N LEU A 293 11.88 7.78 12.60
CA LEU A 293 11.21 6.78 11.78
C LEU A 293 11.78 5.40 12.15
N GLN A 294 10.90 4.47 12.48
CA GLN A 294 11.30 3.14 12.94
C GLN A 294 11.71 2.25 11.76
N PRO A 295 12.95 1.73 11.74
CA PRO A 295 13.34 0.69 10.80
C PRO A 295 12.44 -0.54 10.93
N ASN A 296 12.21 -1.22 9.81
CA ASN A 296 11.47 -2.47 9.79
C ASN A 296 12.29 -3.59 9.13
N ALA A 297 11.74 -4.81 9.07
CA ALA A 297 12.38 -5.97 8.47
C ALA A 297 12.95 -5.67 7.07
N LEU A 298 12.20 -4.93 6.25
CA LEU A 298 12.60 -4.58 4.89
C LEU A 298 13.80 -3.61 4.87
N THR A 299 13.86 -2.64 5.79
CA THR A 299 15.03 -1.76 5.96
C THR A 299 16.30 -2.57 6.19
N PHE A 300 16.23 -3.50 7.14
CA PHE A 300 17.37 -4.34 7.50
C PHE A 300 17.75 -5.29 6.39
N PHE A 301 16.77 -5.93 5.75
CA PHE A 301 16.99 -6.84 4.63
C PHE A 301 17.80 -6.18 3.51
N HIS A 302 17.43 -4.96 3.09
CA HIS A 302 18.17 -4.24 2.06
C HIS A 302 19.61 -3.91 2.47
N LEU A 303 19.81 -3.44 3.70
CA LEU A 303 21.15 -3.13 4.21
C LEU A 303 22.03 -4.38 4.29
N ILE A 304 21.50 -5.51 4.79
CA ILE A 304 22.24 -6.78 4.84
C ILE A 304 22.62 -7.25 3.45
N CYS A 305 21.68 -7.21 2.48
CA CYS A 305 22.00 -7.52 1.09
C CYS A 305 23.11 -6.61 0.53
N GLY A 306 23.04 -5.30 0.82
CA GLY A 306 24.06 -4.33 0.42
C GLY A 306 25.44 -4.67 0.96
N TYR A 307 25.57 -4.81 2.28
CA TYR A 307 26.83 -5.17 2.93
C TYR A 307 27.36 -6.53 2.47
N SER A 308 26.49 -7.54 2.37
CA SER A 308 26.87 -8.89 1.94
C SER A 308 27.44 -8.89 0.52
N SER A 309 26.85 -8.11 -0.39
CA SER A 309 27.35 -7.97 -1.78
C SER A 309 28.74 -7.32 -1.88
N LEU A 310 29.18 -6.64 -0.82
CA LEU A 310 30.50 -6.00 -0.69
C LEU A 310 31.44 -6.79 0.23
N GLY A 311 31.01 -7.95 0.77
CA GLY A 311 31.80 -8.73 1.73
C GLY A 311 31.97 -8.07 3.10
N MET A 312 31.16 -7.07 3.42
CA MET A 312 31.24 -6.25 4.65
C MET A 312 30.54 -6.94 5.83
N TYR A 313 30.98 -8.15 6.18
CA TYR A 313 30.31 -8.98 7.19
C TYR A 313 30.43 -8.44 8.62
N ARG A 314 31.49 -7.67 8.91
CA ARG A 314 31.67 -7.01 10.21
C ARG A 314 30.59 -5.97 10.45
N GLU A 315 30.22 -5.23 9.41
CA GLU A 315 29.15 -4.23 9.43
C GLU A 315 27.78 -4.88 9.61
N ILE A 316 27.58 -6.09 9.05
CA ILE A 316 26.37 -6.90 9.33
C ILE A 316 26.31 -7.28 10.81
N THR A 317 27.45 -7.56 11.47
CA THR A 317 27.48 -7.82 12.92
C THR A 317 27.08 -6.59 13.74
N ILE A 318 27.49 -5.40 13.31
CA ILE A 318 27.07 -4.13 13.95
C ILE A 318 25.57 -3.93 13.73
N LEU A 319 25.09 -4.10 12.50
CA LEU A 319 23.68 -3.97 12.14
C LEU A 319 22.79 -4.96 12.91
N TRP A 320 23.29 -6.17 13.20
CA TRP A 320 22.58 -7.12 14.06
C TRP A 320 22.32 -6.58 15.47
N GLY A 321 23.25 -5.79 16.03
CA GLY A 321 23.01 -5.07 17.28
C GLY A 321 21.88 -4.05 17.17
N ASP A 322 21.73 -3.38 16.02
CA ASP A 322 20.64 -2.45 15.76
C ASP A 322 19.30 -3.19 15.59
N ILE A 323 19.32 -4.35 14.92
CA ILE A 323 18.15 -5.22 14.73
C ILE A 323 17.61 -5.67 16.09
N LYS A 324 18.46 -6.17 17.00
CA LYS A 324 18.04 -6.59 18.33
C LYS A 324 17.39 -5.48 19.15
N ARG A 325 18.02 -4.29 19.17
CA ARG A 325 17.44 -3.10 19.84
C ARG A 325 16.10 -2.71 19.22
N SER A 326 15.96 -2.87 17.91
CA SER A 326 14.68 -2.62 17.22
C SER A 326 13.60 -3.64 17.62
N MET A 327 13.96 -4.91 17.79
CA MET A 327 13.04 -5.97 18.24
C MET A 327 12.54 -5.71 19.66
N GLU A 328 13.45 -5.36 20.57
CA GLU A 328 13.12 -5.01 21.97
C GLU A 328 12.18 -3.80 22.05
N ASN A 329 12.40 -2.78 21.23
CA ASN A 329 11.56 -1.57 21.23
C ASN A 329 10.18 -1.79 20.63
N GLN A 330 10.04 -2.72 19.68
CA GLN A 330 8.78 -2.97 18.98
C GLN A 330 7.99 -4.13 19.58
N ASP A 331 8.59 -4.91 20.49
CA ASP A 331 8.04 -6.18 20.99
C ASP A 331 7.62 -7.11 19.84
N THR A 332 8.46 -7.16 18.78
CA THR A 332 8.18 -7.92 17.56
C THR A 332 9.35 -8.81 17.18
N VAL A 333 9.00 -10.03 16.74
CA VAL A 333 9.93 -10.97 16.10
C VAL A 333 9.86 -10.78 14.59
N TYR A 334 11.01 -10.61 13.95
CA TYR A 334 11.08 -10.49 12.49
C TYR A 334 10.81 -11.82 11.77
N ASP A 335 10.59 -11.74 10.46
CA ASP A 335 10.30 -12.91 9.64
C ASP A 335 11.50 -13.86 9.50
N ARG A 336 11.19 -15.09 9.11
CA ARG A 336 12.18 -16.15 8.89
C ARG A 336 13.19 -15.77 7.80
N ASP A 337 12.76 -15.03 6.78
CA ASP A 337 13.60 -14.68 5.63
C ASP A 337 14.74 -13.73 6.03
N LEU A 338 14.49 -12.78 6.93
CA LEU A 338 15.53 -11.91 7.47
C LEU A 338 16.57 -12.70 8.28
N TYR A 339 16.14 -13.63 9.13
CA TYR A 339 17.05 -14.46 9.92
C TYR A 339 17.85 -15.43 9.06
N GLU A 340 17.23 -16.03 8.05
CA GLU A 340 17.92 -16.89 7.11
C GLU A 340 19.00 -16.11 6.33
N LEU A 341 18.71 -14.89 5.89
CA LEU A 341 19.69 -14.02 5.25
C LEU A 341 20.87 -13.70 6.18
N LEU A 342 20.59 -13.33 7.43
CA LEU A 342 21.63 -13.06 8.44
C LEU A 342 22.49 -14.30 8.72
N LEU A 343 21.86 -15.46 8.89
CA LEU A 343 22.57 -16.73 9.11
C LEU A 343 23.53 -17.04 7.97
N LEU A 344 23.07 -16.93 6.72
CA LEU A 344 23.92 -17.16 5.56
C LEU A 344 25.08 -16.17 5.52
N CYS A 345 24.84 -14.88 5.79
CA CYS A 345 25.88 -13.86 5.82
C CYS A 345 26.91 -14.13 6.94
N PHE A 346 26.47 -14.55 8.13
CA PHE A 346 27.39 -14.86 9.23
C PHE A 346 28.15 -16.17 9.02
N ILE A 347 27.56 -17.16 8.36
CA ILE A 347 28.27 -18.36 7.92
C ILE A 347 29.36 -17.95 6.92
N HIS A 348 29.04 -17.13 5.91
CA HIS A 348 30.05 -16.65 4.95
C HIS A 348 31.17 -15.88 5.63
N GLY A 349 30.84 -14.98 6.55
CA GLY A 349 31.81 -14.18 7.30
C GLY A 349 32.55 -14.92 8.43
N GLY A 350 32.17 -16.16 8.75
CA GLY A 350 32.79 -16.96 9.82
C GLY A 350 32.43 -16.52 11.25
N TYR A 351 31.33 -15.80 11.44
CA TYR A 351 30.87 -15.28 12.75
C TYR A 351 29.98 -16.29 13.50
N PHE A 352 30.54 -17.45 13.85
CA PHE A 352 29.75 -18.58 14.39
C PHE A 352 29.07 -18.31 15.74
N GLU A 353 29.57 -17.38 16.55
CA GLU A 353 28.85 -16.89 17.73
C GLU A 353 27.47 -16.34 17.34
N ARG A 354 27.41 -15.49 16.32
CA ARG A 354 26.17 -14.88 15.82
C ARG A 354 25.29 -15.88 15.09
N VAL A 355 25.89 -16.84 14.39
CA VAL A 355 25.16 -17.97 13.78
C VAL A 355 24.39 -18.74 14.86
N MET A 356 25.06 -19.10 15.96
CA MET A 356 24.43 -19.85 17.05
C MET A 356 23.37 -19.01 17.79
N GLU A 357 23.59 -17.70 17.95
CA GLU A 357 22.61 -16.77 18.51
C GLU A 357 21.30 -16.75 17.69
N ILE A 358 21.39 -16.61 16.36
CA ILE A 358 20.19 -16.58 15.50
C ILE A 358 19.51 -17.95 15.43
N ILE A 359 20.27 -19.04 15.41
CA ILE A 359 19.68 -20.39 15.48
C ILE A 359 18.87 -20.55 16.77
N GLY A 360 19.39 -20.08 17.90
CA GLY A 360 18.66 -20.08 19.18
C GLY A 360 17.34 -19.33 19.07
N LEU A 361 17.38 -18.08 18.57
CA LEU A 361 16.18 -17.27 18.36
C LEU A 361 15.16 -17.93 17.43
N MET A 362 15.61 -18.53 16.33
CA MET A 362 14.73 -19.24 15.40
C MET A 362 14.11 -20.48 16.05
N MET A 363 14.85 -21.22 16.89
CA MET A 363 14.32 -22.37 17.61
C MET A 363 13.28 -21.97 18.67
N GLU A 364 13.56 -20.92 19.44
CA GLU A 364 12.63 -20.35 20.44
C GLU A 364 11.31 -19.91 19.82
N ASN A 365 11.36 -19.39 18.58
CA ASN A 365 10.19 -18.94 17.83
C ASN A 365 9.61 -20.02 16.89
N HIS A 366 9.99 -21.29 17.06
CA HIS A 366 9.50 -22.43 16.27
C HIS A 366 9.66 -22.27 14.75
N MET A 367 10.71 -21.59 14.30
CA MET A 367 11.01 -21.38 12.89
C MET A 367 11.80 -22.56 12.30
N PHE A 368 11.53 -22.86 11.03
CA PHE A 368 12.24 -23.92 10.31
C PHE A 368 13.71 -23.54 10.06
N LEU A 369 14.62 -24.48 10.31
CA LEU A 369 16.05 -24.35 10.06
C LEU A 369 16.48 -25.23 8.88
N ASP A 370 17.01 -24.62 7.82
CA ASP A 370 17.58 -25.36 6.69
C ASP A 370 19.02 -25.81 6.99
N LYS A 371 19.15 -26.81 7.88
CA LYS A 371 20.44 -27.37 8.30
C LYS A 371 21.28 -27.85 7.13
N TRP A 372 20.65 -28.35 6.06
CA TRP A 372 21.36 -28.86 4.89
C TRP A 372 21.98 -27.73 4.07
N ARG A 373 21.24 -26.64 3.84
CA ARG A 373 21.78 -25.43 3.22
C ARG A 373 22.93 -24.84 4.02
N TYR A 374 22.78 -24.73 5.34
CA TYR A 374 23.83 -24.22 6.22
C TYR A 374 25.09 -25.10 6.21
N LYS A 375 24.91 -26.43 6.13
CA LYS A 375 26.01 -27.40 5.97
C LYS A 375 26.81 -27.14 4.69
N ILE A 376 26.10 -26.94 3.57
CA ILE A 376 26.74 -26.71 2.26
C ILE A 376 27.53 -25.41 2.28
N GLU A 377 26.94 -24.32 2.77
CA GLU A 377 27.63 -23.02 2.82
C GLU A 377 28.83 -23.07 3.76
N PHE A 378 28.74 -23.78 4.89
CA PHE A 378 29.90 -24.01 5.75
C PHE A 378 31.01 -24.77 5.05
N LEU A 379 30.70 -25.90 4.39
CA LEU A 379 31.70 -26.70 3.69
C LEU A 379 32.34 -25.95 2.52
N LYS A 380 31.61 -24.99 1.92
CA LYS A 380 32.11 -24.15 0.83
C LYS A 380 33.12 -23.10 1.30
N PHE A 381 32.87 -22.43 2.42
CA PHE A 381 33.70 -21.31 2.89
C PHE A 381 34.68 -21.67 4.01
N HIS A 382 34.36 -22.68 4.83
CA HIS A 382 35.01 -22.95 6.12
C HIS A 382 35.31 -24.45 6.34
N ARG A 383 35.50 -25.22 5.27
CA ARG A 383 35.65 -26.70 5.30
C ARG A 383 36.58 -27.21 6.41
N ASP A 384 37.76 -26.60 6.50
CA ASP A 384 38.82 -27.01 7.41
C ASP A 384 38.91 -26.14 8.68
N LEU A 385 37.97 -25.21 8.87
CA LEU A 385 37.93 -24.32 10.02
C LEU A 385 37.82 -25.12 11.33
N TYR A 386 38.86 -25.02 12.15
CA TYR A 386 39.03 -25.73 13.42
C TYR A 386 38.82 -27.25 13.35
N ARG A 387 39.13 -27.87 12.20
CA ARG A 387 39.02 -29.33 12.03
C ARG A 387 39.92 -30.11 12.99
N ASN A 388 41.12 -29.59 13.25
CA ASN A 388 42.14 -30.24 14.08
C ASN A 388 42.44 -29.47 15.39
N LEU A 389 41.82 -28.29 15.60
CA LEU A 389 42.03 -27.52 16.83
C LEU A 389 41.07 -27.97 17.93
N THR A 390 41.65 -28.31 19.08
CA THR A 390 40.93 -28.64 20.31
C THR A 390 40.90 -27.45 21.26
N LEU A 391 40.03 -27.51 22.29
CA LEU A 391 39.93 -26.42 23.27
C LEU A 391 41.24 -26.23 24.06
N SER A 392 42.03 -27.30 24.22
CA SER A 392 43.37 -27.27 24.81
C SER A 392 44.40 -26.53 23.95
N ASP A 393 44.13 -26.33 22.65
CA ASP A 393 45.03 -25.61 21.73
C ASP A 393 44.72 -24.10 21.67
N ALA A 394 43.74 -23.63 22.43
CA ALA A 394 43.35 -22.22 22.46
C ALA A 394 44.40 -21.37 23.19
N LYS A 395 44.83 -20.27 22.55
CA LYS A 395 45.80 -19.33 23.12
C LYS A 395 45.21 -18.43 24.20
N ASP A 396 43.92 -18.14 24.08
CA ASP A 396 43.17 -17.28 24.98
C ASP A 396 41.69 -17.72 25.05
N GLU A 397 40.95 -17.12 25.98
CA GLU A 397 39.53 -17.40 26.19
C GLU A 397 38.68 -17.04 24.94
N THR A 398 39.08 -16.03 24.17
CA THR A 398 38.35 -15.60 22.97
C THR A 398 38.44 -16.66 21.87
N GLN A 399 39.61 -17.23 21.65
CA GLN A 399 39.84 -18.32 20.70
C GLN A 399 39.13 -19.58 21.15
N SER A 400 39.14 -19.87 22.46
CA SER A 400 38.42 -21.01 23.04
C SER A 400 36.92 -20.94 22.72
N ARG A 401 36.27 -19.80 22.99
CA ARG A 401 34.86 -19.58 22.67
C ARG A 401 34.56 -19.70 21.17
N ARG A 402 35.43 -19.18 20.29
CA ARG A 402 35.26 -19.33 18.84
C ARG A 402 35.29 -20.79 18.39
N ILE A 403 36.20 -21.59 18.93
CA ILE A 403 36.27 -23.03 18.65
C ILE A 403 34.99 -23.72 19.14
N GLU A 404 34.49 -23.35 20.32
CA GLU A 404 33.26 -23.89 20.87
C GLU A 404 32.04 -23.63 19.97
N TYR A 405 31.83 -22.39 19.51
CA TYR A 405 30.73 -22.05 18.62
C TYR A 405 30.81 -22.79 17.28
N VAL A 406 32.01 -22.92 16.70
CA VAL A 406 32.19 -23.69 15.45
C VAL A 406 31.90 -25.17 15.68
N LYS A 407 32.33 -25.76 16.79
CA LYS A 407 32.01 -27.15 17.13
C LYS A 407 30.52 -27.36 17.36
N ALA A 408 29.86 -26.45 18.06
CA ALA A 408 28.41 -26.49 18.27
C ALA A 408 27.65 -26.42 16.94
N PHE A 409 28.07 -25.52 16.04
CA PHE A 409 27.50 -25.42 14.70
C PHE A 409 27.73 -26.70 13.88
N ARG A 410 28.96 -27.23 13.82
CA ARG A 410 29.29 -28.49 13.13
C ARG A 410 28.41 -29.64 13.60
N LYS A 411 28.23 -29.78 14.91
CA LYS A 411 27.33 -30.77 15.51
C LYS A 411 25.89 -30.58 15.05
N LEU A 412 25.40 -29.33 15.04
CA LEU A 412 24.03 -29.00 14.63
C LEU A 412 23.73 -29.34 13.17
N VAL A 413 24.69 -29.12 12.26
CA VAL A 413 24.55 -29.45 10.83
C VAL A 413 25.03 -30.86 10.46
N GLY A 414 25.44 -31.68 11.44
CA GLY A 414 25.89 -33.05 11.21
C GLY A 414 27.18 -33.14 10.39
N ILE A 415 28.18 -32.33 10.74
CA ILE A 415 29.56 -32.42 10.22
C ILE A 415 30.42 -33.02 11.33
N GLY A 416 30.99 -34.19 11.06
CA GLY A 416 31.94 -34.91 11.93
C GLY A 416 33.32 -34.27 12.00
#